data_AF-A0A8S0T429-F1
#
_entry.id   AF-A0A8S0T429-F1
#
_cell.length_a   1.000
_cell.length_b   1.000
_cell.length_c   1.000
_cell.angle_alpha   90.00
_cell.angle_beta   90.00
_cell.angle_gamma   90.00
#
_symmetry.space_group_name_H-M   'P 1'
#
loop_
_entity.id
_entity.type
_entity.pdbx_description
1 polymer ?
#
loop_
_entity_poly.entity_id
_entity_poly.type
_entity_poly.pdbx_seq_one_letter_code
_entity_poly.pdbx_strand_id
1 'polypeptide(L)' 'YTGSYTMFTATLMLRPGRYEIKFLVDGEWQLSPEFPTVGEGLTQNNILIVE' A
#
# COMPACT_ATOMS: atom_id res chain seq x y z
N TYR A 1 1.01 -12.01 -26.57
CA TYR A 1 1.62 -12.26 -25.25
C TYR A 1 1.28 -11.09 -24.34
N THR A 2 0.06 -11.04 -23.81
CA THR A 2 -0.35 -10.04 -22.82
C THR A 2 -0.03 -10.59 -21.44
N GLY A 3 1.27 -10.61 -21.13
CA GLY A 3 1.76 -11.09 -19.85
C GLY A 3 1.27 -10.18 -18.72
N SER A 4 0.63 -10.78 -17.72
CA SER A 4 0.09 -10.18 -16.51
C SER A 4 1.20 -9.68 -15.56
N TYR A 5 2.17 -8.92 -16.06
CA TYR A 5 3.36 -8.48 -15.32
C TYR A 5 3.20 -7.10 -14.65
N THR A 6 2.00 -6.55 -14.57
CA THR A 6 1.76 -5.19 -14.06
C THR A 6 1.28 -5.14 -12.60
N MET A 7 1.17 -6.30 -11.94
CA MET A 7 0.59 -6.40 -10.59
C MET A 7 1.57 -7.06 -9.63
N PHE A 8 1.83 -6.38 -8.52
CA PHE A 8 2.63 -6.89 -7.41
C PHE A 8 1.70 -7.22 -6.24
N THR A 9 1.88 -8.39 -5.62
CA THR A 9 1.10 -8.81 -4.46
C THR A 9 2.00 -9.32 -3.34
N ALA A 10 1.57 -9.09 -2.10
CA ALA A 10 2.21 -9.62 -0.91
C ALA A 10 1.14 -10.06 0.09
N THR A 11 1.38 -11.15 0.83
CA THR A 11 0.48 -11.65 1.87
C THR A 11 1.19 -11.56 3.21
N LEU A 12 0.58 -10.86 4.16
CA LEU A 12 1.11 -10.67 5.51
C LEU A 12 0.08 -11.15 6.54
N MET A 13 0.55 -11.83 7.58
CA MET A 13 -0.28 -12.20 8.74
C MET A 13 -0.21 -11.08 9.78
N LEU A 14 -1.31 -10.35 9.94
CA LEU A 14 -1.41 -9.23 10.88
C LEU A 14 -2.49 -9.53 11.93
N ARG A 15 -2.37 -8.91 13.10
CA ARG A 15 -3.46 -8.92 14.09
C ARG A 15 -4.54 -7.92 13.66
N PRO A 16 -5.78 -8.05 14.14
CA PRO A 16 -6.81 -7.04 13.90
C PRO A 16 -6.34 -5.67 14.38
N GLY A 17 -6.54 -4.65 13.55
CA GLY A 17 -6.07 -3.30 13.82
C GLY A 17 -5.98 -2.41 12.57
N ARG A 18 -5.60 -1.16 12.82
CA ARG A 18 -5.35 -0.15 11.79
C ARG A 18 -3.86 0.01 11.57
N TYR A 19 -3.43 -0.15 10.32
CA TYR A 19 -2.04 -0.04 9.89
C TYR A 19 -1.87 1.06 8.85
N GLU A 20 -0.77 1.80 8.94
CA GLU A 20 -0.34 2.73 7.90
C GLU A 20 0.75 2.08 7.05
N ILE A 21 0.58 2.09 5.74
CA ILE A 21 1.49 1.45 4.78
C ILE A 21 1.85 2.43 3.67
N LYS A 22 3.01 2.23 3.05
CA LYS A 22 3.47 2.95 1.86
C LYS A 22 4.29 2.00 1.01
N PHE A 23 4.17 2.11 -0.31
CA PHE A 23 4.91 1.26 -1.24
C PHE A 23 6.18 1.99 -1.69
N LEU A 24 7.32 1.31 -1.68
CA LEU A 24 8.55 1.82 -2.25
C LEU A 24 8.76 1.14 -3.61
N VAL A 25 8.61 1.91 -4.69
CA VAL A 25 8.69 1.43 -6.07
C VAL A 25 9.82 2.18 -6.76
N ASP A 26 10.86 1.46 -7.17
CA ASP A 26 12.03 2.02 -7.84
C ASP A 26 12.71 3.18 -7.10
N GLY A 27 12.68 3.14 -5.76
CA GLY A 27 13.26 4.17 -4.89
C GLY A 27 12.33 5.34 -4.56
N GLU A 28 11.13 5.37 -5.14
CA GLU A 28 10.13 6.40 -4.90
C GLU A 28 8.98 5.88 -4.03
N TRP A 29 8.54 6.70 -3.07
CA TRP A 29 7.42 6.38 -2.21
C TRP A 29 6.09 6.62 -2.93
N GLN A 30 5.29 5.58 -3.08
CA GLN A 30 4.01 5.62 -3.77
C GLN A 30 2.86 5.18 -2.85
N LEU A 31 1.69 5.76 -3.11
CA LEU A 31 0.43 5.40 -2.48
C LEU A 31 -0.41 4.63 -3.49
N SER A 32 -0.99 3.52 -3.04
CA SER A 32 -1.95 2.79 -3.85
C SER A 32 -3.31 3.50 -3.82
N PRO A 33 -3.98 3.67 -4.97
CA PRO A 33 -5.33 4.23 -5.04
C PRO A 33 -6.40 3.29 -4.47
N GLU A 34 -6.07 2.01 -4.24
CA GLU A 34 -7.01 1.00 -3.74
C GLU A 34 -7.25 1.09 -2.24
N PHE A 35 -6.35 1.77 -1.51
CA PHE A 35 -6.44 1.94 -0.06
C PHE A 35 -6.73 3.40 0.29
N PRO A 36 -7.55 3.67 1.33
CA PRO A 36 -7.72 5.01 1.86
C PRO A 36 -6.38 5.64 2.24
N THR A 37 -6.25 6.96 2.19
CA THR A 37 -5.02 7.65 2.60
C THR A 37 -5.23 8.50 3.85
N VAL A 38 -4.16 8.74 4.60
CA VAL A 38 -4.11 9.62 5.77
C VAL A 38 -2.84 10.46 5.76
N GLY A 39 -2.91 11.65 6.34
CA GLY A 39 -1.79 12.61 6.36
C GLY A 39 -1.76 13.52 5.14
N GLU A 40 -0.74 14.37 5.05
CA GLU A 40 -0.59 15.38 3.99
C GLU A 40 0.85 15.42 3.47
N GLY A 41 1.02 15.64 2.16
CA GLY A 41 2.33 15.77 1.53
C GLY A 41 3.24 14.55 1.75
N LEU A 42 4.42 14.77 2.33
CA LEU A 42 5.43 13.71 2.53
C LEU A 42 5.02 12.67 3.58
N THR A 43 4.15 13.03 4.52
CA THR A 43 3.66 12.12 5.57
C THR A 43 2.38 11.39 5.16
N GLN A 44 1.96 11.50 3.90
CA GLN A 44 0.78 10.79 3.41
C GLN A 44 1.08 9.29 3.26
N ASN A 45 0.20 8.46 3.84
CA ASN A 45 0.29 6.99 3.89
C ASN A 45 -1.07 6.36 3.51
N ASN A 46 -1.06 5.10 3.08
CA ASN A 46 -2.28 4.30 2.92
C ASN A 46 -2.72 3.68 4.25
N ILE A 47 -4.02 3.52 4.47
CA ILE A 47 -4.61 2.83 5.61
C ILE A 47 -5.01 1.42 5.19
N LEU A 48 -4.51 0.42 5.92
CA LEU A 48 -4.95 -0.95 5.86
C LEU A 48 -5.68 -1.30 7.17
N ILE A 49 -6.95 -1.68 7.05
CA ILE A 49 -7.75 -2.18 8.18
C ILE A 49 -7.76 -3.70 8.12
N VAL A 50 -7.33 -4.34 9.20
CA VAL A 50 -7.39 -5.78 9.39
C VAL A 50 -8.46 -6.05 10.45
N GLU A 51 -9.47 -6.84 10.09
CA GLU A 51 -10.55 -7.27 10.99
C GLU A 51 -10.22 -8.60 11.68
#